data_AF-A0A3M0CXD9-F1
#
_entry.id   AF-A0A3M0CXD9-F1
#
_cell.length_a   1.000
_cell.length_b   1.000
_cell.length_c   1.000
_cell.angle_alpha   90.00
_cell.angle_beta   90.00
_cell.angle_gamma   90.00
#
_symmetry.space_group_name_H-M   'P 1'
#
loop_
_entity.id
_entity.type
_entity.pdbx_description
1 polymer ?
#
loop_
_entity_poly.entity_id
_entity_poly.type
_entity_poly.pdbx_seq_one_letter_code
_entity_poly.pdbx_strand_id
1 'polypeptide(L)' 'MGKKSKAKKKRLAKLERQNSRVPAWVMLKTDRQVTRNPKRRNWRRNDTDE' A
#
# COMPACT_ATOMS: atom_id res chain seq x y z
N MET A 1 -15.68 14.30 -6.71
CA MET A 1 -15.57 12.96 -6.08
C MET A 1 -16.96 12.38 -5.88
N GLY A 2 -17.25 11.22 -6.45
CA GLY A 2 -18.56 10.57 -6.29
C GLY A 2 -18.80 10.04 -4.88
N LYS A 3 -20.08 9.79 -4.54
CA LYS A 3 -20.47 9.14 -3.28
C LYS A 3 -19.96 7.70 -3.28
N LYS A 4 -19.01 7.39 -2.39
CA LYS A 4 -18.43 6.05 -2.26
C LYS A 4 -19.26 5.19 -1.30
N SER A 5 -19.60 3.98 -1.70
CA SER A 5 -20.22 2.99 -0.81
C SER A 5 -19.29 2.59 0.35
N LYS A 6 -19.85 2.01 1.41
CA LYS A 6 -19.07 1.51 2.56
C LYS A 6 -18.04 0.45 2.13
N ALA A 7 -18.41 -0.42 1.18
CA ALA A 7 -17.51 -1.45 0.65
C ALA A 7 -16.31 -0.83 -0.09
N LYS A 8 -16.56 0.14 -0.98
CA LYS A 8 -15.49 0.89 -1.68
C LYS A 8 -14.57 1.61 -0.69
N LYS A 9 -15.11 2.26 0.34
CA LYS A 9 -14.29 2.87 1.42
C LYS A 9 -13.39 1.87 2.13
N LYS A 10 -13.90 0.68 2.49
CA LYS A 10 -13.11 -0.37 3.15
C LYS A 10 -11.97 -0.87 2.26
N ARG A 11 -12.22 -1.06 0.96
CA ARG A 11 -11.20 -1.51 0.01
C ARG A 11 -10.11 -0.46 -0.20
N LEU A 12 -10.49 0.81 -0.36
CA LEU A 12 -9.53 1.92 -0.40
C LEU A 12 -8.69 2.04 0.89
N ALA A 13 -9.30 1.87 2.07
CA ALA A 13 -8.57 1.85 3.33
C ALA A 13 -7.61 0.64 3.47
N LYS A 14 -7.91 -0.49 2.82
CA LYS A 14 -6.95 -1.61 2.71
C LYS A 14 -5.79 -1.27 1.78
N LEU A 15 -6.07 -0.64 0.63
CA LEU A 15 -5.03 -0.22 -0.32
C LEU A 15 -4.09 0.83 0.28
N GLU A 16 -4.61 1.73 1.11
CA GLU A 16 -3.80 2.71 1.84
C GLU A 16 -2.85 2.03 2.83
N ARG A 17 -3.35 1.12 3.68
CA ARG A 17 -2.52 0.33 4.60
C ARG A 17 -1.44 -0.50 3.91
N GLN A 18 -1.75 -1.12 2.77
CA GLN A 18 -0.79 -1.90 1.97
C GLN A 18 0.35 -1.07 1.37
N ASN A 19 0.18 0.25 1.24
CA ASN A 19 1.15 1.15 0.61
C ASN A 19 2.30 1.58 1.54
N SER A 20 2.37 0.99 2.73
CA SER A 20 3.40 1.26 3.74
C SER A 20 4.79 0.77 3.31
N ARG A 21 5.84 1.34 3.92
CA ARG A 21 7.23 0.88 3.77
C ARG A 21 7.43 -0.48 4.47
N VAL A 22 8.41 -1.26 4.02
CA VAL A 22 8.93 -2.40 4.79
C VAL A 22 9.45 -1.89 6.16
N PRO A 23 9.04 -2.50 7.29
CA PRO A 23 9.49 -2.09 8.61
C PRO A 23 11.01 -2.13 8.78
N ALA A 24 11.56 -1.21 9.56
CA ALA A 24 13.00 -1.10 9.78
C ALA A 24 13.62 -2.39 10.33
N TRP A 25 12.97 -2.99 11.32
CA TRP A 25 13.44 -4.24 11.93
C TRP A 25 13.43 -5.42 10.94
N VAL A 26 12.56 -5.43 9.92
CA VAL A 26 12.55 -6.48 8.88
C VAL A 26 13.79 -6.35 7.99
N MET A 27 14.16 -5.11 7.63
CA MET A 27 15.39 -4.86 6.88
C MET A 27 16.64 -5.30 7.66
N LEU A 28 16.67 -5.06 8.98
CA LEU A 28 17.76 -5.54 9.85
C LEU A 28 17.78 -7.07 9.96
N LYS A 29 16.61 -7.69 10.18
CA LYS A 29 16.48 -9.15 10.31
C LYS A 29 16.87 -9.92 9.04
N THR A 30 16.76 -9.28 7.88
CA THR A 30 16.98 -9.91 6.57
C THR A 30 18.30 -9.48 5.93
N ASP A 31 19.23 -8.87 6.67
CA ASP A 31 20.49 -8.36 6.13
C ASP A 31 20.30 -7.51 4.85
N ARG A 32 19.23 -6.71 4.84
CA ARG A 32 18.81 -5.85 3.72
C ARG A 32 18.44 -6.60 2.43
N GLN A 33 18.19 -7.90 2.47
CA GLN A 33 17.61 -8.63 1.35
C GLN A 33 16.19 -8.15 1.02
N VAL A 34 15.41 -7.75 2.04
CA VAL A 34 14.04 -7.22 1.87
C VAL A 34 13.98 -5.74 2.22
N THR A 35 14.14 -4.87 1.21
CA THR A 35 14.21 -3.40 1.40
C THR A 35 13.03 -2.63 0.82
N ARG A 36 12.46 -3.10 -0.29
CA ARG A 36 11.40 -2.40 -1.02
C ARG A 36 10.08 -3.17 -0.97
N ASN A 37 8.98 -2.44 -0.84
CA ASN A 37 7.64 -2.99 -1.08
C ASN A 37 7.35 -2.95 -2.60
N PRO A 38 7.26 -4.09 -3.30
CA PRO A 38 7.02 -4.13 -4.74
C PRO A 38 5.60 -3.67 -5.12
N LYS A 39 4.64 -3.76 -4.18
CA LYS A 39 3.23 -3.34 -4.38
C LYS A 39 2.97 -1.89 -3.98
N ARG A 40 4.03 -1.08 -3.84
CA ARG A 40 3.90 0.34 -3.51
C ARG A 40 3.27 1.09 -4.69
N ARG A 41 2.21 1.84 -4.42
CA ARG A 41 1.43 2.62 -5.39
C ARG A 41 1.53 4.12 -5.12
N ASN A 42 1.38 4.90 -6.18
CA ASN A 42 1.24 6.35 -6.13
C ASN A 42 -0.09 6.73 -6.77
N TRP A 43 -0.88 7.59 -6.11
CA TRP A 43 -2.23 7.98 -6.51
C TRP A 43 -2.33 8.65 -7.89
N ARG A 44 -1.24 9.23 -8.39
CA ARG A 44 -1.20 9.91 -9.70
C ARG A 44 -0.58 9.04 -10.79
N ARG A 45 0.32 8.14 -10.43
CA ARG A 45 1.09 7.32 -11.39
C ARG A 45 0.56 5.90 -11.55
N ASN A 46 -0.30 5.44 -10.65
CA ASN A 46 -0.90 4.10 -10.68
C ASN A 46 -2.40 4.24 -10.54
N ASP A 47 -3.12 3.32 -11.16
CA ASP A 47 -4.56 3.20 -10.99
C ASP A 47 -4.91 2.07 -10.01
N THR A 48 -6.08 2.16 -9.40
CA THR A 48 -6.64 1.12 -8.54
C THR A 48 -7.92 0.63 -9.16
N ASP A 49 -8.17 -0.69 -9.13
CA ASP A 49 -9.34 -1.33 -9.76
C ASP A 49 -10.71 -0.99 -9.10
N GLU A 50 -10.78 0.07 -8.28
CA GLU A 50 -11.94 0.45 -7.46
C GLU A 50 -12.98 1.33 -8.17
#